data_AF-A0A7J2ZE50-F1
#
_entry.id   AF-A0A7J2ZE50-F1
#
_cell.length_a   1.000
_cell.length_b   1.000
_cell.length_c   1.000
_cell.angle_alpha   90.00
_cell.angle_beta   90.00
_cell.angle_gamma   90.00
#
_symmetry.space_group_name_H-M   'P 1'
#
loop_
_entity.id
_entity.type
_entity.pdbx_description
1 polymer ?
#
loop_
_entity_poly.entity_id
_entity_poly.type
_entity_poly.pdbx_seq_one_letter_code
_entity_poly.pdbx_strand_id
1 'polypeptide(L)' 'MAKILELLEDGEWHLSEEIRRKTRLSCREFKKALDFLVKYGFLVVDESGKRVRLSDIFLKTLLHKSL' A
#
# COMPACT_ATOMS: atom_id res chain seq x y z
N MET A 1 9.69 -0.90 0.10
CA MET A 1 8.63 -0.12 0.77
C MET A 1 8.20 1.08 -0.06
N ALA A 2 9.13 1.97 -0.48
CA ALA A 2 8.80 3.11 -1.37
C ALA A 2 7.95 2.72 -2.61
N LYS A 3 8.38 1.68 -3.34
CA LYS A 3 7.65 1.19 -4.51
C LYS A 3 6.23 0.66 -4.25
N ILE A 4 5.90 0.21 -3.04
CA ILE A 4 4.51 -0.18 -2.71
C ILE A 4 3.64 1.07 -2.62
N LEU A 5 4.15 2.14 -2.02
CA LEU A 5 3.43 3.40 -1.87
C LEU A 5 3.24 4.10 -3.22
N GLU A 6 4.26 4.12 -4.07
CA GLU A 6 4.19 4.65 -5.46
C GLU A 6 3.10 3.95 -6.27
N LEU A 7 2.99 2.62 -6.15
CA LEU A 7 1.97 1.85 -6.89
C LEU A 7 0.53 2.08 -6.41
N LEU A 8 0.35 2.72 -5.25
CA LEU A 8 -0.95 2.97 -4.62
C LEU A 8 -1.24 4.47 -4.50
N GLU A 9 -0.41 5.32 -5.12
CA GLU A 9 -0.53 6.78 -5.02
C GLU A 9 -1.81 7.34 -5.65
N ASP A 10 -2.44 6.56 -6.53
CA ASP A 10 -3.76 6.84 -7.09
C ASP A 10 -4.89 6.79 -6.04
N GLY A 11 -4.63 6.23 -4.85
CA GLY A 11 -5.60 6.11 -3.76
C GLY A 11 -6.68 5.05 -3.98
N GLU A 12 -6.63 4.34 -5.10
CA GLU A 12 -7.60 3.32 -5.48
C GLU A 12 -7.28 1.96 -4.85
N TRP A 13 -8.23 1.03 -4.92
CA TRP A 13 -8.04 -0.34 -4.44
C TRP A 13 -7.27 -1.19 -5.44
N HIS A 14 -6.18 -1.81 -5.01
CA HIS A 14 -5.39 -2.73 -5.84
C HIS A 14 -5.31 -4.12 -5.23
N LEU A 15 -5.18 -5.15 -6.07
CA LEU A 15 -4.93 -6.51 -5.60
C LEU A 15 -3.52 -6.60 -5.01
N SER A 16 -3.43 -7.03 -3.75
CA SER A 16 -2.15 -7.22 -3.04
C SER A 16 -1.17 -8.11 -3.81
N GLU A 17 -1.67 -9.15 -4.49
CA GLU A 17 -0.87 -10.05 -5.31
C GLU A 17 -0.27 -9.36 -6.56
N GLU A 18 -0.97 -8.40 -7.15
CA GLU A 18 -0.45 -7.61 -8.27
C GLU A 18 0.68 -6.68 -7.80
N ILE A 19 0.51 -6.05 -6.65
CA ILE A 19 1.55 -5.21 -6.02
C ILE A 19 2.78 -6.08 -5.68
N ARG A 20 2.58 -7.28 -5.14
CA ARG A 20 3.67 -8.23 -4.87
C ARG A 20 4.45 -8.57 -6.14
N ARG A 21 3.75 -8.88 -7.24
CA ARG A 21 4.38 -9.17 -8.53
C ARG A 21 5.15 -7.97 -9.09
N LYS A 22 4.57 -6.76 -9.04
CA LYS A 22 5.22 -5.53 -9.53
C LYS A 22 6.45 -5.13 -8.70
N THR A 23 6.44 -5.43 -7.40
CA THR A 23 7.58 -5.20 -6.50
C THR A 23 8.62 -6.31 -6.53
N ARG A 24 8.29 -7.48 -7.11
CA ARG A 24 9.13 -8.69 -7.18
C ARG A 24 9.59 -9.20 -5.81
N LEU A 25 8.85 -8.87 -4.76
CA LEU A 25 9.13 -9.35 -3.40
C LEU A 25 8.65 -10.80 -3.23
N SER A 26 9.39 -11.58 -2.44
CA SER A 26 8.89 -12.86 -1.98
C SER A 26 7.61 -12.69 -1.15
N CYS A 27 6.80 -13.73 -1.02
CA CYS A 27 5.59 -13.68 -0.19
C CYS A 27 5.90 -13.25 1.26
N ARG A 28 7.05 -13.70 1.81
CA ARG A 28 7.46 -13.36 3.17
C ARG A 28 7.87 -11.90 3.31
N GLU A 29 8.67 -11.37 2.39
CA GLU A 29 9.09 -9.97 2.41
C GLU A 29 7.91 -9.04 2.16
N PHE A 30 7.05 -9.38 1.21
CA PHE A 30 5.86 -8.62 0.90
C PHE A 30 4.92 -8.55 2.11
N LYS A 31 4.63 -9.69 2.75
CA LYS A 31 3.80 -9.73 3.95
C LYS A 31 4.39 -8.87 5.07
N LYS A 32 5.69 -8.97 5.36
CA LYS A 32 6.36 -8.13 6.36
C LYS A 32 6.22 -6.63 6.05
N ALA A 33 6.40 -6.24 4.79
CA ALA A 33 6.26 -4.86 4.37
C ALA A 33 4.81 -4.37 4.50
N LEU A 34 3.85 -5.21 4.09
CA LEU A 34 2.43 -4.89 4.18
C LEU A 34 1.98 -4.74 5.64
N ASP A 35 2.32 -5.71 6.50
CA ASP A 35 2.01 -5.69 7.93
C ASP A 35 2.57 -4.42 8.60
N PHE A 36 3.80 -4.03 8.26
CA PHE A 36 4.40 -2.78 8.74
C PHE A 36 3.58 -1.57 8.29
N LEU A 37 3.28 -1.46 7.00
CA LEU A 37 2.58 -0.29 6.45
C LEU A 37 1.14 -0.17 6.99
N VAL A 38 0.45 -1.28 7.18
CA VAL A 38 -0.89 -1.32 7.80
C VAL A 38 -0.80 -0.94 9.29
N LYS A 39 0.16 -1.51 10.03
CA LYS A 39 0.35 -1.22 11.46
C LYS A 39 0.54 0.27 11.74
N TYR A 40 1.22 0.99 10.86
CA TYR A 40 1.45 2.43 11.01
C TYR A 40 0.42 3.30 10.28
N GLY A 41 -0.66 2.70 9.76
CA GLY A 41 -1.78 3.44 9.16
C GLY A 41 -1.49 4.04 7.79
N PHE A 42 -0.43 3.61 7.10
CA PHE A 42 -0.16 4.03 5.71
C PHE A 42 -1.12 3.39 4.73
N LEU A 43 -1.50 2.14 4.99
CA LEU A 43 -2.37 1.34 4.14
C LEU A 43 -3.63 0.91 4.89
N VAL A 44 -4.70 0.71 4.12
CA VAL A 44 -5.91 0.00 4.55
C VAL A 44 -6.03 -1.26 3.70
N VAL A 45 -6.46 -2.35 4.32
CA VAL A 45 -6.75 -3.62 3.65
C VAL A 45 -8.26 -3.84 3.66
N ASP A 46 -8.80 -4.44 2.60
CA ASP A 46 -10.21 -4.81 2.58
C ASP A 46 -10.53 -5.95 3.54
N GLU A 47 -11.82 -6.19 3.79
CA GLU A 47 -12.30 -7.23 4.71
C GLU A 47 -11.79 -8.63 4.36
N SER A 48 -11.54 -8.88 3.07
CA SER A 48 -11.03 -10.17 2.57
C SER A 48 -9.52 -10.34 2.70
N GLY A 49 -8.79 -9.26 3.05
CA GLY A 49 -7.33 -9.27 3.09
C GLY A 49 -6.65 -9.25 1.71
N LYS A 50 -7.42 -9.13 0.62
CA LYS A 50 -6.91 -9.32 -0.75
C LYS A 50 -6.58 -8.00 -1.44
N ARG A 51 -7.28 -6.92 -1.09
CA ARG A 51 -7.06 -5.60 -1.70
C ARG A 51 -6.49 -4.63 -0.70
N VAL A 52 -5.65 -3.73 -1.21
CA VAL A 52 -4.95 -2.72 -0.44
C VAL A 52 -5.07 -1.37 -1.13
N ARG A 53 -5.18 -0.30 -0.35
CA ARG A 53 -5.09 1.09 -0.81
C ARG A 53 -4.34 1.94 0.20
N LEU A 54 -3.89 3.13 -0.20
CA LEU A 54 -3.42 4.12 0.77
C LEU A 54 -4.55 4.54 1.71
N SER A 55 -4.22 4.81 2.97
CA SER A 55 -5.18 5.41 3.89
C SER A 55 -5.50 6.84 3.45
N ASP A 56 -6.75 7.26 3.67
CA ASP A 56 -7.18 8.62 3.30
C ASP A 56 -6.36 9.70 4.05
N ILE A 57 -5.89 9.38 5.27
CA ILE A 57 -5.00 10.26 6.04
C ILE A 57 -3.66 10.42 5.30
N PHE A 58 -3.04 9.32 4.89
CA PHE A 58 -1.74 9.38 4.22
C PHE A 58 -1.86 10.00 2.82
N LEU A 59 -2.90 9.66 2.06
CA LEU A 59 -3.19 10.26 0.75
C LEU A 59 -3.27 11.80 0.84
N LYS A 60 -3.98 12.34 1.85
CA LYS A 60 -4.07 13.78 2.07
C LYS A 60 -2.71 14.43 2.36
N THR A 61 -1.80 13.74 3.04
CA THR A 61 -0.44 14.25 3.30
C THR A 61 0.44 14.24 2.06
N LEU A 62 0.22 13.31 1.12
CA LEU A 62 0.91 13.30 -0.17
C LEU A 62 0.41 14.43 -1.07
N LEU A 63 -0.90 14.64 -1.14
CA LEU A 63 -1.52 15.69 -1.97
C LEU A 63 -1.13 17.11 -1.50
N HIS A 64 -0.90 17.32 -0.20
CA HIS A 64 -0.42 18.61 0.32
C HIS A 64 1.06 18.89 -0.01
N LYS A 65 1.85 17.90 -0.44
CA LYS A 65 3.25 18.10 -0.84
C LYS A 65 3.41 18.53 -2.30
N SER A 66 2.33 18.63 -3.09
CA SER A 66 2.38 19.06 -4.48
C SER A 66 2.08 20.56 -4.69
N LEU A 67 2.30 21.40 -3.67
CA LEU A 67 2.24 22.88 -3.73
C LEU A 67 3.61 23.47 -3.42
#